data_AF-A0A8F9S023-F1
#
_entry.id   AF-A0A8F9S023-F1
#
_cell.length_a   1.000
_cell.length_b   1.000
_cell.length_c   1.000
_cell.angle_alpha   90.00
_cell.angle_beta   90.00
_cell.angle_gamma   90.00
#
_symmetry.space_group_name_H-M   'P 1'
#
loop_
_entity.id
_entity.type
_entity.pdbx_description
1 polymer ?
#
loop_
_entity_poly.entity_id
_entity_poly.type
_entity_poly.pdbx_seq_one_letter_code
_entity_poly.pdbx_strand_id
1 'polypeptide(L)'
;MMIIILFILYMLMVNYLHPIFILILIVIYSMIICFMMSSQSFNYIYSIMLFLIMISGMLIMFLYFTSLISNNQTKLIMNIPLIFSFFLNIIIIFFSLKYFNYPIYKYNEVLPSTMLNSAMFNNISYIYSYPYSNITMICIFYLLLTLFTIIKICSFKSTTLRKLN
;
A
#
# COMPACT_ATOMS: atom_id res chain seq x y z
N MET A 1 -5.44 14.19 7.41
CA MET A 1 -4.61 13.49 6.42
C MET A 1 -3.76 12.39 7.08
N MET A 2 -2.79 12.75 7.93
CA MET A 2 -1.98 11.80 8.72
C MET A 2 -2.82 10.91 9.66
N ILE A 3 -3.91 11.46 10.21
CA ILE A 3 -4.86 10.75 11.10
C ILE A 3 -5.49 9.53 10.41
N ILE A 4 -5.78 9.61 9.11
CA ILE A 4 -6.44 8.52 8.38
C ILE A 4 -5.44 7.37 8.16
N ILE A 5 -4.18 7.70 7.85
CA ILE A 5 -3.09 6.71 7.74
C ILE A 5 -2.82 6.03 9.09
N LEU A 6 -2.84 6.81 10.18
CA LEU A 6 -2.69 6.29 11.55
C LEU A 6 -3.87 5.41 11.97
N PHE A 7 -5.10 5.73 11.55
CA PHE A 7 -6.28 4.89 11.79
C PHE A 7 -6.13 3.50 11.15
N ILE A 8 -5.57 3.46 9.95
CA ILE A 8 -5.43 2.20 9.20
C ILE A 8 -4.24 1.38 9.71
N LEU A 9 -3.11 2.02 10.01
CA LEU A 9 -1.97 1.37 10.68
C LEU A 9 -2.36 0.79 12.03
N TYR A 10 -3.23 1.49 12.77
CA TYR A 10 -3.75 0.99 14.03
C TYR A 10 -4.62 -0.26 13.83
N MET A 11 -5.52 -0.27 12.84
CA MET A 11 -6.35 -1.45 12.56
C MET A 11 -5.53 -2.67 12.13
N LEU A 12 -4.36 -2.48 11.50
CA LEU A 12 -3.39 -3.57 11.23
C LEU A 12 -2.81 -4.20 12.51
N MET A 13 -2.73 -3.42 13.60
CA MET A 13 -2.13 -3.85 14.88
C MET A 13 -3.15 -4.48 15.85
N VAL A 14 -4.47 -4.35 15.61
CA VAL A 14 -5.49 -4.61 16.64
C VAL A 14 -5.71 -6.08 16.98
N ASN A 15 -5.41 -7.06 16.13
CA ASN A 15 -5.23 -8.46 16.54
C ASN A 15 -4.92 -9.36 15.34
N TYR A 16 -4.61 -10.64 15.62
CA TYR A 16 -4.54 -11.79 14.71
C TYR A 16 -5.82 -11.95 13.89
N LEU A 17 -6.04 -11.04 12.96
CA LEU A 17 -7.13 -11.04 12.03
C LEU A 17 -6.93 -12.22 11.08
N HIS A 18 -8.00 -12.97 10.79
CA HIS A 18 -8.00 -13.93 9.70
C HIS A 18 -7.35 -13.27 8.48
N PRO A 19 -6.53 -13.98 7.70
CA PRO A 19 -5.84 -13.40 6.55
C PRO A 19 -6.76 -12.60 5.60
N ILE A 20 -8.05 -12.96 5.55
CA ILE A 20 -9.07 -12.23 4.77
C ILE A 20 -9.39 -10.83 5.31
N PHE A 21 -9.39 -10.62 6.62
CA PHE A 21 -9.60 -9.30 7.22
C PHE A 21 -8.36 -8.42 7.01
N ILE A 22 -7.16 -9.00 7.06
CA ILE A 22 -5.92 -8.32 6.69
C ILE A 22 -5.99 -7.87 5.22
N LEU A 23 -6.47 -8.74 4.32
CA LEU A 23 -6.68 -8.40 2.91
C LEU A 23 -7.64 -7.22 2.74
N ILE A 24 -8.83 -7.28 3.33
CA ILE A 24 -9.83 -6.19 3.22
C ILE A 24 -9.25 -4.87 3.73
N LEU A 25 -8.50 -4.92 4.82
CA LEU A 25 -7.91 -3.73 5.41
C LEU A 25 -6.85 -3.09 4.52
N ILE A 26 -6.01 -3.90 3.86
CA ILE A 26 -5.01 -3.42 2.91
C ILE A 26 -5.69 -2.75 1.70
N VAL A 27 -6.88 -3.20 1.28
CA VAL A 27 -7.60 -2.59 0.14
C VAL A 27 -8.00 -1.17 0.53
N ILE A 28 -8.63 -1.02 1.69
CA ILE A 28 -9.07 0.28 2.21
C ILE A 28 -7.87 1.22 2.40
N TYR A 29 -6.75 0.69 2.90
CA TYR A 29 -5.50 1.44 3.01
C TYR A 29 -5.02 2.00 1.67
N SER A 30 -4.91 1.13 0.67
CA SER A 30 -4.42 1.52 -0.66
C SER A 30 -5.34 2.54 -1.35
N MET A 31 -6.65 2.41 -1.20
CA MET A 31 -7.63 3.36 -1.74
C MET A 31 -7.43 4.76 -1.16
N ILE A 32 -7.23 4.82 0.15
CA ILE A 32 -7.01 6.08 0.85
C ILE A 32 -5.69 6.72 0.41
N ILE A 33 -4.61 5.95 0.28
CA ILE A 33 -3.33 6.48 -0.23
C ILE A 33 -3.48 7.03 -1.65
N CYS A 34 -4.19 6.32 -2.54
CA CYS A 34 -4.39 6.78 -3.91
C CYS A 34 -5.14 8.12 -3.94
N PHE A 35 -6.17 8.26 -3.10
CA PHE A 35 -6.92 9.51 -2.98
C PHE A 35 -6.08 10.66 -2.37
N MET A 36 -5.19 10.34 -1.43
CA MET A 36 -4.25 11.32 -0.89
C MET A 36 -3.28 11.82 -1.97
N MET A 37 -2.69 10.90 -2.74
CA MET A 37 -1.72 11.25 -3.78
C MET A 37 -2.37 12.03 -4.92
N SER A 38 -3.61 11.71 -5.29
CA SER A 38 -4.34 12.48 -6.30
C SER A 38 -4.63 13.91 -5.84
N SER A 39 -4.94 14.12 -4.55
CA SER A 39 -5.21 15.46 -4.02
C SER A 39 -3.98 16.38 -3.96
N GLN A 40 -2.77 15.82 -3.91
CA GLN A 40 -1.53 16.57 -3.74
C GLN A 40 -0.73 16.79 -5.03
N SER A 41 -1.04 16.05 -6.10
CA SER A 41 -0.24 16.06 -7.32
C SER A 41 -0.93 16.79 -8.47
N PHE A 42 -0.17 17.60 -9.19
CA PHE A 42 -0.63 18.23 -10.45
C PHE A 42 -0.87 17.21 -11.57
N ASN A 43 -0.29 16.01 -11.48
CA ASN A 43 -0.46 14.93 -12.45
C ASN A 43 -0.88 13.62 -11.76
N TYR A 44 -2.05 13.12 -12.15
CA TYR A 44 -2.68 11.92 -11.57
C TYR A 44 -2.00 10.61 -11.96
N ILE A 45 -1.07 10.58 -12.93
CA ILE A 45 -0.47 9.34 -13.45
C ILE A 45 0.17 8.47 -12.37
N TYR A 46 0.81 9.08 -11.36
CA TYR A 46 1.40 8.33 -10.25
C TYR A 46 0.35 7.68 -9.35
N SER A 47 -0.74 8.39 -9.05
CA SER A 47 -1.86 7.83 -8.27
C SER A 47 -2.53 6.65 -9.00
N ILE A 48 -2.64 6.74 -10.33
CA ILE A 48 -3.22 5.68 -11.17
C ILE A 48 -2.29 4.45 -11.23
N MET A 49 -0.98 4.64 -11.41
CA MET A 49 0.00 3.54 -11.40
C MET A 49 0.00 2.79 -10.07
N LEU A 50 -0.03 3.52 -8.95
CA LEU A 50 -0.05 2.95 -7.61
C LEU A 50 -1.34 2.13 -7.36
N PHE A 51 -2.47 2.64 -7.82
CA PHE A 51 -3.75 1.95 -7.75
C PHE A 51 -3.75 0.60 -8.48
N LEU A 52 -3.24 0.58 -9.72
CA LEU A 52 -3.16 -0.63 -10.54
C LEU A 52 -2.25 -1.70 -9.93
N ILE A 53 -1.06 -1.29 -9.46
CA ILE A 53 -0.09 -2.20 -8.85
C ILE A 53 -0.70 -2.84 -7.58
N MET A 54 -1.36 -2.04 -6.74
CA MET A 54 -1.97 -2.56 -5.51
C MET A 54 -3.10 -3.55 -5.78
N ILE A 55 -4.02 -3.27 -6.71
CA ILE A 55 -5.10 -4.24 -7.05
C ILE A 55 -4.52 -5.57 -7.53
N SER A 56 -3.51 -5.52 -8.41
CA SER A 56 -2.92 -6.74 -8.98
C SER A 56 -2.28 -7.64 -7.92
N GLY A 57 -1.52 -7.06 -6.97
CA GLY A 57 -0.87 -7.81 -5.90
C GLY A 57 -1.86 -8.40 -4.89
N MET A 58 -2.96 -7.70 -4.63
CA MET A 58 -3.96 -8.14 -3.66
C MET A 58 -4.82 -9.31 -4.15
N LEU A 59 -5.12 -9.38 -5.46
CA LEU A 59 -5.83 -10.51 -6.04
C LEU A 59 -5.03 -11.81 -5.93
N ILE A 60 -3.71 -11.75 -6.08
CA ILE A 60 -2.82 -12.91 -5.93
C ILE A 60 -2.82 -13.40 -4.47
N MET A 61 -2.76 -12.48 -3.50
CA MET A 61 -2.86 -12.83 -2.07
C MET A 61 -4.22 -13.43 -1.73
N PHE A 62 -5.32 -12.95 -2.34
CA PHE A 62 -6.64 -13.54 -2.16
C PHE A 62 -6.69 -15.00 -2.62
N LEU A 63 -6.17 -15.30 -3.82
CA LEU A 63 -6.11 -16.67 -4.35
C LEU A 63 -5.26 -17.60 -3.48
N TYR A 64 -4.15 -17.10 -2.95
CA TYR A 64 -3.31 -17.88 -2.03
C TYR A 64 -4.08 -18.25 -0.77
N PHE A 65 -4.75 -17.30 -0.12
CA PHE A 65 -5.46 -17.60 1.12
C PHE A 65 -6.71 -18.45 0.92
N THR A 66 -7.48 -18.28 -0.15
CA THR A 66 -8.63 -19.17 -0.43
C THR A 66 -8.19 -20.63 -0.60
N SER A 67 -6.99 -20.88 -1.13
CA SER A 67 -6.44 -22.23 -1.28
C SER A 67 -5.96 -22.89 0.04
N LEU A 68 -5.77 -22.11 1.10
CA LEU A 68 -5.16 -22.54 2.37
C LEU A 68 -6.13 -22.63 3.54
N ILE A 69 -7.36 -22.14 3.40
CA ILE A 69 -8.30 -22.07 4.52
C ILE A 69 -8.79 -23.47 4.89
N SER A 70 -8.20 -24.03 5.96
CA SER A 70 -8.94 -24.85 6.91
C SER A 70 -10.02 -23.97 7.53
N ASN A 71 -11.27 -24.41 7.47
CA ASN A 71 -12.50 -23.66 7.75
C ASN A 71 -12.70 -23.25 9.25
N ASN A 72 -11.66 -22.73 9.91
CA ASN A 72 -11.71 -22.36 11.32
C ASN A 72 -12.42 -21.01 11.47
N GLN A 73 -13.59 -21.04 12.10
CA GLN A 73 -14.34 -19.86 12.48
C GLN A 73 -13.45 -18.91 13.31
N THR A 74 -13.18 -17.73 12.77
CA THR A 74 -12.35 -16.75 13.46
C THR A 74 -13.16 -16.01 14.51
N LYS A 75 -12.83 -16.22 15.77
CA LYS A 75 -13.34 -15.40 16.87
C LYS A 75 -12.56 -14.08 16.88
N LEU A 76 -13.24 -12.99 16.56
CA LEU A 76 -12.72 -11.64 16.75
C LEU A 76 -12.66 -11.37 18.25
N ILE A 77 -11.50 -11.58 18.86
CA ILE A 77 -11.25 -11.13 20.23
C ILE A 77 -10.91 -9.65 20.11
N MET A 78 -11.78 -8.80 20.66
CA MET A 78 -11.58 -7.35 20.61
C MET A 78 -10.84 -6.93 21.87
N ASN A 79 -9.54 -6.61 21.74
CA ASN A 79 -8.74 -6.16 22.87
C ASN A 79 -9.10 -4.72 23.24
N ILE A 80 -10.01 -4.59 24.22
CA ILE A 80 -10.46 -3.31 24.82
C ILE A 80 -9.31 -2.34 25.17
N PRO A 81 -8.17 -2.76 25.76
CA PRO A 81 -7.09 -1.81 26.08
C PRO A 81 -6.41 -1.22 24.84
N LEU A 82 -6.31 -1.97 23.74
CA LEU A 82 -5.77 -1.45 22.48
C LEU A 82 -6.68 -0.34 21.95
N ILE A 83 -8.00 -0.56 21.95
CA ILE A 83 -8.99 0.42 21.48
C ILE A 83 -8.91 1.71 22.28
N PHE A 84 -8.74 1.62 23.59
CA PHE A 84 -8.58 2.80 24.43
C PHE A 84 -7.28 3.57 24.11
N SER A 85 -6.17 2.87 23.90
CA SER A 85 -4.89 3.50 23.51
C SER A 85 -4.99 4.26 22.19
N PHE A 86 -5.85 3.81 21.28
CA PHE A 86 -6.07 4.47 20.00
C PHE A 86 -6.82 5.79 20.13
N PHE A 87 -7.92 5.78 20.89
CA PHE A 87 -8.68 7.01 21.14
C PHE A 87 -7.80 8.07 21.81
N LEU A 88 -6.95 7.68 22.75
CA LEU A 88 -5.98 8.59 23.36
C LEU A 88 -4.99 9.16 22.34
N ASN A 89 -4.41 8.33 21.47
CA ASN A 89 -3.50 8.81 20.42
C ASN A 89 -4.18 9.80 19.47
N ILE A 90 -5.42 9.51 19.05
CA ILE A 90 -6.20 10.45 18.21
C ILE A 90 -6.37 11.79 18.92
N ILE A 91 -6.73 11.77 20.19
CA ILE A 91 -6.96 12.99 20.98
C ILE A 91 -5.68 13.81 21.06
N ILE A 92 -4.53 13.17 21.38
CA ILE A 92 -3.22 13.84 21.44
C ILE A 92 -2.86 14.50 20.09
N ILE A 93 -3.12 13.80 18.97
CA ILE A 93 -2.84 14.34 17.64
C ILE A 93 -3.75 15.53 17.34
N PHE A 94 -5.05 15.45 17.63
CA PHE A 94 -5.97 16.58 17.43
C PHE A 94 -5.56 17.80 18.25
N PHE A 95 -5.11 17.60 19.48
CA PHE A 95 -4.56 18.69 20.28
C PHE A 95 -3.28 19.26 19.65
N SER A 96 -2.35 18.42 19.20
CA SER A 96 -1.11 18.88 18.56
C SER A 96 -1.35 19.70 17.29
N LEU A 97 -2.30 19.29 16.45
CA LEU A 97 -2.64 19.99 15.21
C LEU A 97 -3.25 21.37 15.47
N LYS A 98 -3.95 21.55 16.59
CA LYS A 98 -4.52 22.84 16.98
C LYS A 98 -3.45 23.81 17.52
N TYR A 99 -2.38 23.28 18.11
CA TYR A 99 -1.24 24.06 18.60
C TYR A 99 -0.26 24.45 17.47
N PHE A 100 -0.10 23.59 16.46
CA PHE A 100 0.58 23.95 15.23
C PHE A 100 -0.38 24.72 14.31
N ASN A 101 -0.50 26.03 14.53
CA ASN A 101 -1.01 26.99 13.55
C ASN A 101 -0.08 27.04 12.31
N TYR A 102 0.02 25.92 11.60
CA TYR A 102 0.56 25.92 10.26
C TYR A 102 -0.53 26.50 9.35
N PRO A 103 -0.21 27.42 8.41
CA PRO A 103 -1.17 27.96 7.47
C PRO A 103 -1.56 26.88 6.46
N ILE A 104 -2.40 25.96 6.92
CA ILE A 104 -3.20 25.06 6.12
C ILE A 104 -4.14 25.99 5.34
N TYR A 105 -3.93 26.06 4.02
CA TYR A 105 -4.64 26.88 3.05
C TYR A 105 -4.10 28.30 2.75
N LYS A 106 -2.78 28.50 2.63
CA LYS A 106 -2.23 29.64 1.86
C LYS A 106 -1.35 29.25 0.66
N TYR A 107 -1.57 28.06 0.12
CA TYR A 107 -0.88 27.57 -1.08
C TYR A 107 -1.91 27.02 -2.07
N ASN A 108 -2.87 27.85 -2.51
CA ASN A 108 -3.73 27.51 -3.65
C ASN A 108 -4.42 28.73 -4.26
N GLU A 109 -3.71 29.85 -4.32
CA GLU A 109 -4.01 30.88 -5.30
C GLU A 109 -2.73 31.11 -6.10
N VAL A 110 -2.85 31.14 -7.42
CA VAL A 110 -1.78 31.38 -8.41
C VAL A 110 -0.94 30.15 -8.81
N LEU A 111 -1.60 29.06 -9.21
CA LEU A 111 -1.16 28.34 -10.42
C LEU A 111 -2.38 28.23 -11.33
N PRO A 112 -2.36 28.83 -12.53
CA PRO A 112 -3.54 28.84 -13.36
C PRO A 112 -3.86 27.40 -13.78
N SER A 113 -5.12 27.03 -13.63
CA SER A 113 -5.73 25.76 -14.07
C SER A 113 -5.52 25.47 -15.58
N THR A 114 -4.88 26.37 -16.31
CA THR A 114 -4.52 26.24 -17.72
C THR A 114 -3.19 25.52 -17.98
N MET A 115 -2.36 25.27 -16.96
CA MET A 115 -1.15 24.44 -17.07
C MET A 115 -1.38 22.94 -16.82
N LEU A 116 -2.64 22.52 -16.58
CA LEU A 116 -3.00 21.14 -16.29
C LEU A 116 -2.69 20.16 -17.43
N ASN A 117 -2.42 20.65 -18.64
CA ASN A 117 -2.30 19.80 -19.83
C ASN A 117 -0.98 19.97 -20.62
N SER A 118 -0.05 20.84 -20.21
CA SER A 118 1.21 21.03 -20.93
C SER A 118 2.27 20.04 -20.44
N ALA A 119 2.46 18.95 -21.20
CA ALA A 119 3.64 18.07 -21.21
C ALA A 119 4.26 17.67 -19.85
N MET A 120 3.44 17.45 -18.82
CA MET A 120 3.87 16.96 -17.50
C MET A 120 4.30 15.47 -17.51
N PHE A 121 4.19 14.79 -18.66
CA PHE A 121 4.72 13.44 -18.86
C PHE A 121 6.25 13.40 -18.97
N ASN A 122 6.91 14.54 -19.18
CA ASN A 122 8.38 14.59 -19.16
C ASN A 122 8.98 14.14 -17.82
N ASN A 123 8.22 14.22 -16.72
CA ASN A 123 8.71 13.71 -15.44
C ASN A 123 8.97 12.21 -15.44
N ILE A 124 8.21 11.43 -16.22
CA ILE A 124 8.39 9.97 -16.32
C ILE A 124 9.58 9.66 -17.22
N SER A 125 9.80 10.43 -18.30
CA SER A 125 10.94 10.21 -19.19
C SER A 125 12.28 10.50 -18.51
N TYR A 126 12.32 11.38 -17.49
CA TYR A 126 13.54 11.63 -16.71
C TYR A 126 14.07 10.39 -15.98
N ILE A 127 13.23 9.41 -15.64
CA ILE A 127 13.65 8.15 -15.02
C ILE A 127 14.57 7.35 -15.96
N TYR A 128 14.39 7.49 -17.27
CA TYR A 128 15.22 6.84 -18.29
C TYR A 128 16.45 7.69 -18.69
N SER A 129 16.51 8.94 -18.27
CA SER A 129 17.65 9.82 -18.54
C SER A 129 18.76 9.63 -17.49
N TYR A 130 20.00 9.87 -17.89
CA TYR A 130 21.14 9.89 -16.96
C TYR A 130 20.99 11.07 -15.98
N PRO A 131 21.26 10.92 -14.66
CA PRO A 131 21.85 9.77 -13.97
C PRO A 131 20.86 8.73 -13.44
N TYR A 132 19.55 9.00 -13.54
CA TYR A 132 18.50 8.15 -12.96
C TYR A 132 18.34 6.80 -13.67
N SER A 133 18.81 6.68 -14.92
CA SER A 133 18.88 5.43 -15.67
C SER A 133 19.62 4.30 -14.93
N ASN A 134 20.53 4.62 -14.02
CA ASN A 134 21.20 3.58 -13.21
C ASN A 134 20.22 2.87 -12.27
N ILE A 135 19.24 3.61 -11.73
CA ILE A 135 18.20 3.03 -10.85
C ILE A 135 17.29 2.11 -11.66
N THR A 136 16.91 2.48 -12.87
CA THR A 136 16.09 1.62 -13.73
C THR A 136 16.83 0.33 -14.08
N MET A 137 18.13 0.41 -14.38
CA MET A 137 18.94 -0.76 -14.66
C MET A 137 19.01 -1.72 -13.46
N ILE A 138 19.15 -1.20 -12.24
CA ILE A 138 19.10 -2.02 -11.01
C ILE A 138 17.73 -2.69 -10.84
N CYS A 139 16.62 -1.97 -11.08
CA CYS A 139 15.27 -2.54 -11.00
C CYS A 139 15.04 -3.68 -12.00
N ILE A 140 15.56 -3.56 -13.22
CA ILE A 140 15.47 -4.62 -14.24
C ILE A 140 16.22 -5.87 -13.76
N PHE A 141 17.45 -5.72 -13.28
CA PHE A 141 18.21 -6.85 -12.73
C PHE A 141 17.53 -7.48 -11.50
N TYR A 142 16.90 -6.67 -10.65
CA TYR A 142 16.14 -7.16 -9.51
C TYR A 142 14.94 -8.03 -9.97
N LEU A 143 14.13 -7.54 -10.92
CA LEU A 143 13.01 -8.31 -11.46
C LEU A 143 13.46 -9.60 -12.17
N LEU A 144 14.61 -9.57 -12.86
CA LEU A 144 15.20 -10.75 -13.48
C LEU A 144 15.62 -11.78 -12.42
N LEU A 145 16.30 -11.34 -11.35
CA LEU A 145 16.72 -12.18 -10.23
C LEU A 145 15.52 -12.80 -9.52
N THR A 146 14.46 -12.02 -9.26
CA THR A 146 13.24 -12.57 -8.62
C THR A 146 12.56 -13.61 -9.49
N LEU A 147 12.54 -13.46 -10.81
CA LEU A 147 12.02 -14.50 -11.70
C LEU A 147 12.82 -15.81 -11.57
N PHE A 148 14.15 -15.76 -11.60
CA PHE A 148 14.99 -16.95 -11.45
C PHE A 148 14.82 -17.62 -10.09
N THR A 149 14.72 -16.84 -9.00
CA THR A 149 14.50 -17.41 -7.67
C THR A 149 13.12 -18.05 -7.54
N ILE A 150 12.07 -17.44 -8.10
CA ILE A 150 10.72 -18.00 -8.13
C ILE A 150 10.71 -19.33 -8.89
N ILE A 151 11.31 -19.40 -10.09
CA ILE A 151 11.41 -20.65 -10.87
C ILE A 151 12.11 -21.74 -10.06
N LYS A 152 13.23 -21.41 -9.40
CA LYS A 152 13.97 -22.35 -8.55
C LYS A 152 13.11 -22.85 -7.39
N ILE A 153 12.42 -21.98 -6.67
CA ILE A 153 11.54 -22.35 -5.54
C ILE A 153 10.38 -23.23 -6.02
N CYS A 154 9.73 -22.89 -7.14
CA CYS A 154 8.61 -23.66 -7.68
C CYS A 154 9.04 -25.04 -8.21
N SER A 155 10.26 -25.19 -8.73
CA SER A 155 10.76 -26.47 -9.25
C SER A 155 11.05 -27.52 -8.16
N PHE A 156 11.15 -27.12 -6.88
CA PHE A 156 11.33 -28.04 -5.75
C PHE A 156 9.99 -28.65 -5.31
N LYS A 157 9.46 -29.63 -6.05
CA LYS A 157 8.63 -30.75 -5.53
C LYS A 157 8.24 -31.75 -6.61
N SER A 158 8.96 -32.87 -6.64
CA SER A 158 8.47 -34.14 -7.17
C SER A 158 8.94 -35.29 -6.27
N THR A 159 8.81 -35.16 -4.94
CA THR A 159 8.90 -36.34 -4.07
C THR A 159 7.62 -37.15 -4.23
N THR A 160 7.77 -38.42 -4.58
CA THR A 160 6.68 -39.33 -4.95
C THR A 160 5.57 -39.37 -3.90
N LEU A 161 4.33 -39.14 -4.31
CA LEU A 161 3.08 -39.28 -3.54
C LEU A 161 2.75 -40.74 -3.16
N ARG A 162 3.77 -41.61 -3.03
CA ARG A 162 3.54 -43.02 -2.71
C ARG A 162 3.51 -43.17 -1.20
N LYS A 163 2.39 -43.65 -0.66
CA LYS A 163 2.36 -44.18 0.71
C LYS A 163 3.45 -45.24 0.81
N LEU A 164 4.44 -44.99 1.67
CA LEU A 164 5.29 -46.05 2.20
C LEU A 164 4.38 -46.93 3.05
N ASN A 165 4.26 -48.20 2.65
CA ASN A 165 3.51 -49.23 3.38
C ASN A 165 4.07 -49.41 4.80
#